data_AF-A0A8T4SM19-F1
#
_entry.id   AF-A0A8T4SM19-F1
#
_cell.length_a   1.000
_cell.length_b   1.000
_cell.length_c   1.000
_cell.angle_alpha   90.00
_cell.angle_beta   90.00
_cell.angle_gamma   90.00
#
_symmetry.space_group_name_H-M   'P 1'
#
loop_
_entity.id
_entity.type
_entity.pdbx_description
1 polymer ?
#
loop_
_entity_poly.entity_id
_entity_poly.type
_entity_poly.pdbx_seq_one_letter_code
_entity_poly.pdbx_strand_id
1 'polypeptide(L)'
;MKVPYWFYEDANTVQHLNIPKKAFIENEISNYTKNNMQVCFSNFTSFNGYSIENLDSAKFTTKIEDEQVFLEMQSNIKINYKETEFSFKRYATSIEFPLGSLYDSAVKIMEKENNEFFFEERTIDIMSVYDEIPLTGVTLDCTPKPWIVENVKKSFKDIVNNNLEAVSLQSSNKYYSLDISNANVDSFFSYNQEWPFLLEAEPQKNGLLYPESSISKKLSSSSLTSLVCLNNYNFVYNVKYPVLVRLVKNNHMFQFAFQTIIRSNEPRVSTKAPEVIDTDSQYYICDKRINQQEINVFSSDMSPIDNAEVKYKCITQLCSIGTTNNGTLKEKFPPCLNGLLIVEKENYLPSSIQYSTNQESSVSLFMEPLIEKDLQIVLINKKTGSTKQVSNEKIYLSISDDYGYSEILQYPEQNKIKIAPGTYHLQAQVALNGNFTFKEQKITKCTSVPYPSALGLILKRKECTDVIIDPISLSNIILGGNQFDFTITKENFLGRTLKIYLIIEEKPGNQEELSNIIQSIETNHISDKFKIPEII
;
A
#
# COMPACT_ATOMS: atom_id res chain seq x y z
N MET A 1 25.21 9.13 16.36
CA MET A 1 24.37 9.86 17.33
C MET A 1 23.05 9.12 17.44
N LYS A 2 22.56 8.78 18.64
CA LYS A 2 21.26 8.10 18.82
C LYS A 2 20.16 9.16 18.95
N VAL A 3 19.04 9.02 18.25
CA VAL A 3 17.89 9.94 18.33
C VAL A 3 16.84 9.32 19.25
N PRO A 4 16.32 10.05 20.27
CA PRO A 4 15.32 9.52 21.16
C PRO A 4 13.93 9.48 20.51
N TYR A 5 13.16 8.43 20.83
CA TYR A 5 11.73 8.42 20.58
C TYR A 5 11.00 9.22 21.66
N TRP A 6 10.27 10.25 21.25
CA TRP A 6 9.38 11.00 22.13
C TRP A 6 8.02 10.32 22.28
N PHE A 7 7.56 9.62 21.24
CA PHE A 7 6.38 8.76 21.30
C PHE A 7 6.66 7.42 20.62
N TYR A 8 6.28 6.33 21.28
CA TYR A 8 6.36 4.98 20.73
C TYR A 8 5.38 4.03 21.44
N GLU A 9 5.12 2.89 20.82
CA GLU A 9 4.34 1.81 21.41
C GLU A 9 5.23 0.58 21.62
N ASP A 10 5.21 0.03 22.83
CA ASP A 10 6.00 -1.14 23.16
C ASP A 10 5.35 -2.46 22.69
N ALA A 11 6.05 -3.57 22.90
CA ALA A 11 5.59 -4.90 22.50
C ALA A 11 4.29 -5.34 23.20
N ASN A 12 3.95 -4.73 24.35
CA ASN A 12 2.71 -4.98 25.09
C ASN A 12 1.60 -4.00 24.68
N THR A 13 1.77 -3.27 23.58
CA THR A 13 0.84 -2.26 23.07
C THR A 13 0.62 -1.06 23.99
N VAL A 14 1.55 -0.83 24.94
CA VAL A 14 1.52 0.34 25.82
C VAL A 14 2.17 1.50 25.10
N GLN A 15 1.45 2.63 25.05
CA GLN A 15 1.93 3.86 24.46
C GLN A 15 2.72 4.67 25.49
N HIS A 16 3.91 5.13 25.08
CA HIS A 16 4.82 5.89 25.91
C HIS A 16 5.01 7.27 25.31
N LEU A 17 4.79 8.31 26.12
CA LEU A 17 5.08 9.70 25.75
C LEU A 17 6.17 10.25 26.68
N ASN A 18 7.37 10.42 26.13
CA ASN A 18 8.59 10.76 26.85
C ASN A 18 9.18 12.07 26.33
N ILE A 19 8.39 13.14 26.40
CA ILE A 19 8.90 14.49 26.11
C ILE A 19 9.67 14.99 27.35
N PRO A 20 10.99 15.21 27.26
CA PRO A 20 11.77 15.69 28.39
C PRO A 20 11.31 17.10 28.76
N LYS A 21 11.07 17.39 30.04
CA LYS A 21 10.71 18.74 30.50
C LYS A 21 11.91 19.69 30.32
N LYS A 22 11.67 20.96 29.95
CA LYS A 22 12.72 22.00 29.83
C LYS A 22 13.62 22.08 31.08
N ALA A 23 13.02 22.05 32.28
CA ALA A 23 13.75 22.03 33.56
C ALA A 23 14.68 20.82 33.75
N PHE A 24 14.31 19.67 33.18
CA PHE A 24 15.17 18.48 33.21
C PHE A 24 16.41 18.69 32.32
N ILE A 25 16.23 19.26 31.13
CA ILE A 25 17.34 19.60 30.21
C ILE A 25 18.28 20.63 30.86
N GLU A 26 17.73 21.66 31.50
CA GLU A 26 18.50 22.65 32.28
C GLU A 26 19.35 22.00 33.39
N ASN A 27 18.77 21.05 34.12
CA ASN A 27 19.47 20.31 35.16
C ASN A 27 20.59 19.42 34.59
N GLU A 28 20.35 18.74 33.47
CA GLU A 28 21.36 17.91 32.80
C GLU A 28 22.54 18.73 32.29
N ILE A 29 22.30 19.91 31.69
CA ILE A 29 23.37 20.83 31.26
C ILE A 29 24.17 21.32 32.47
N SER A 30 23.49 21.65 33.57
CA SER A 30 24.13 22.10 34.81
C SER A 30 25.03 21.01 35.41
N ASN A 31 24.53 19.77 35.47
CA ASN A 31 25.28 18.61 35.97
C ASN A 31 26.45 18.25 35.06
N TYR A 32 26.24 18.27 33.75
CA TYR A 32 27.31 18.03 32.78
C TYR A 32 28.44 19.05 32.95
N THR A 33 28.10 20.33 33.07
CA THR A 33 29.10 21.40 33.23
C THR A 33 29.86 21.27 34.54
N LYS A 34 29.16 20.94 35.64
CA LYS A 34 29.79 20.67 36.94
C LYS A 34 30.80 19.52 36.86
N ASN A 35 30.38 18.39 36.30
CA ASN A 35 31.18 17.17 36.26
C ASN A 35 32.37 17.26 35.29
N ASN A 36 32.30 18.16 34.30
CA ASN A 36 33.36 18.34 33.30
C ASN A 36 34.18 19.62 33.50
N MET A 37 33.92 20.40 34.56
CA MET A 37 34.57 21.69 34.80
C MET A 37 36.10 21.62 34.74
N GLN A 38 36.71 20.62 35.40
CA GLN A 38 38.17 20.45 35.38
C GLN A 38 38.71 20.21 33.96
N VAL A 39 38.00 19.41 33.16
CA VAL A 39 38.34 19.13 31.76
C VAL A 39 38.19 20.38 30.90
N CYS A 40 37.09 21.13 31.07
CA CYS A 40 36.86 22.40 30.36
C CYS A 40 37.98 23.42 30.58
N PHE A 41 38.60 23.42 31.77
CA PHE A 41 39.74 24.28 32.09
C PHE A 41 41.11 23.60 31.90
N SER A 42 41.19 22.49 31.16
CA SER A 42 42.44 21.75 30.92
C SER A 42 43.22 21.44 32.21
N ASN A 43 42.51 21.00 33.25
CA ASN A 43 43.03 20.76 34.60
C ASN A 43 43.81 21.94 35.18
N PHE A 44 43.46 23.17 34.77
CA PHE A 44 44.11 24.41 35.18
C PHE A 44 45.60 24.49 34.86
N THR A 45 46.11 23.66 33.94
CA THR A 45 47.53 23.62 33.54
C THR A 45 48.06 24.94 32.98
N SER A 46 47.17 25.78 32.44
CA SER A 46 47.52 27.14 31.97
C SER A 46 47.74 28.14 33.12
N PHE A 47 47.45 27.77 34.37
CA PHE A 47 47.58 28.61 35.58
C PHE A 47 48.77 28.17 36.44
N ASN A 48 49.93 27.91 35.84
CA ASN A 48 51.14 27.56 36.58
C ASN A 48 51.54 28.69 37.56
N GLY A 49 51.74 28.34 38.84
CA GLY A 49 52.06 29.28 39.92
C GLY A 49 50.84 29.81 40.70
N TYR A 50 49.63 29.35 40.38
CA TYR A 50 48.41 29.66 41.11
C TYR A 50 48.00 28.47 42.00
N SER A 51 47.54 28.73 43.23
CA SER A 51 46.84 27.73 44.06
C SER A 51 45.34 27.96 43.95
N ILE A 52 44.58 26.92 43.61
CA ILE A 52 43.12 26.97 43.45
C ILE A 52 42.48 26.06 44.49
N GLU A 53 41.63 26.63 45.35
CA GLU A 53 40.97 25.93 46.44
C GLU A 53 39.45 25.92 46.26
N ASN A 54 38.77 24.93 46.86
CA ASN A 54 37.31 24.78 46.86
C ASN A 54 36.66 24.65 45.48
N LEU A 55 37.32 24.01 44.51
CA LEU A 55 36.79 23.77 43.16
C LEU A 55 35.47 23.00 43.16
N ASP A 56 35.32 22.06 44.07
CA ASP A 56 34.12 21.24 44.30
C ASP A 56 32.92 22.03 44.84
N SER A 57 33.14 23.25 45.36
CA SER A 57 32.08 24.13 45.85
C SER A 57 31.21 24.74 44.75
N ALA A 58 31.61 24.61 43.48
CA ALA A 58 30.89 25.19 42.35
C ALA A 58 29.51 24.56 42.14
N LYS A 59 28.49 25.41 42.11
CA LYS A 59 27.12 25.07 41.74
C LYS A 59 26.78 25.78 40.44
N PHE A 60 26.25 25.02 39.49
CA PHE A 60 25.84 25.52 38.20
C PHE A 60 24.32 25.57 38.12
N THR A 61 23.79 26.60 37.49
CA THR A 61 22.37 26.75 37.17
C THR A 61 22.27 27.17 35.72
N THR A 62 21.50 26.40 34.96
CA THR A 62 21.25 26.67 33.54
C THR A 62 19.83 27.19 33.38
N LYS A 63 19.66 28.19 32.51
CA LYS A 63 18.35 28.68 32.09
C LYS A 63 18.29 28.71 30.57
N ILE A 64 17.29 28.04 29.99
CA ILE A 64 17.06 28.01 28.55
C ILE A 64 16.04 29.08 28.19
N GLU A 65 16.48 30.08 27.44
CA GLU A 65 15.63 31.08 26.80
C GLU A 65 15.51 30.78 25.29
N ASP A 66 14.74 31.59 24.56
CA ASP A 66 14.38 31.30 23.16
C ASP A 66 15.59 31.21 22.22
N GLU A 67 16.51 32.18 22.31
CA GLU A 67 17.68 32.34 21.42
C GLU A 67 19.02 32.05 22.10
N GLN A 68 19.03 31.86 23.42
CA GLN A 68 20.26 31.70 24.18
C GLN A 68 20.09 30.81 25.42
N VAL A 69 21.19 30.19 25.83
CA VAL A 69 21.27 29.42 27.07
C VAL A 69 22.15 30.17 28.05
N PHE A 70 21.58 30.53 29.20
CA PHE A 70 22.31 31.15 30.30
C PHE A 70 22.89 30.08 31.22
N LEU A 71 24.16 30.22 31.56
CA LEU A 71 24.83 29.40 32.55
C LEU A 71 25.36 30.33 33.65
N GLU A 72 24.88 30.10 34.86
CA GLU A 72 25.37 30.75 36.07
C GLU A 72 26.14 29.75 36.93
N MET A 73 27.32 30.16 37.39
CA MET A 73 28.10 29.46 38.40
C MET A 73 28.15 30.30 39.67
N GLN A 74 27.82 29.68 40.80
CA GLN A 74 28.01 30.21 42.13
C GLN A 74 29.03 29.33 42.87
N SER A 75 30.06 29.92 43.47
CA SER A 75 31.09 29.14 44.17
C SER A 75 31.79 29.94 45.27
N ASN A 76 32.62 29.27 46.04
CA ASN A 76 33.54 29.88 47.00
C ASN A 76 34.99 29.59 46.58
N ILE A 77 35.26 29.53 45.27
CA ILE A 77 36.58 29.23 44.73
C ILE A 77 37.53 30.36 45.11
N LYS A 78 38.68 29.99 45.65
CA LYS A 78 39.77 30.91 45.96
C LYS A 78 40.95 30.65 45.03
N ILE A 79 41.49 31.72 44.47
CA ILE A 79 42.67 31.69 43.60
C ILE A 79 43.74 32.54 44.25
N ASN A 80 44.86 31.90 44.62
CA ASN A 80 45.99 32.55 45.25
C ASN A 80 47.17 32.66 44.28
N TYR A 81 47.74 33.85 44.16
CA TYR A 81 48.98 34.09 43.43
C TYR A 81 49.90 34.98 44.27
N LYS A 82 51.00 34.40 44.76
CA LYS A 82 51.91 35.06 45.72
C LYS A 82 51.15 35.59 46.94
N GLU A 83 51.11 36.90 47.15
CA GLU A 83 50.44 37.54 48.30
C GLU A 83 49.00 38.00 47.99
N THR A 84 48.48 37.73 46.78
CA THR A 84 47.14 38.18 46.37
C THR A 84 46.15 37.02 46.35
N GLU A 85 45.06 37.15 47.12
CA GLU A 85 43.91 36.26 47.11
C GLU A 85 42.78 36.87 46.26
N PHE A 86 42.25 36.09 45.32
CA PHE A 86 41.05 36.42 44.56
C PHE A 86 39.94 35.40 44.87
N SER A 87 38.73 35.89 45.12
CA SER A 87 37.56 35.04 45.35
C SER A 87 36.62 35.10 44.15
N PHE A 88 36.31 33.94 43.58
CA PHE A 88 35.40 33.81 42.46
C PHE A 88 34.02 33.39 42.98
N LYS A 89 33.15 34.37 43.27
CA LYS A 89 31.86 34.11 43.93
C LYS A 89 30.72 33.78 42.98
N ARG A 90 30.69 34.47 41.84
CA ARG A 90 29.63 34.35 40.83
C ARG A 90 30.19 34.62 39.45
N TYR A 91 29.80 33.80 38.50
CA TYR A 91 30.08 33.99 37.09
C TYR A 91 28.83 33.64 36.29
N ALA A 92 28.52 34.42 35.28
CA ALA A 92 27.42 34.16 34.39
C ALA A 92 27.90 34.37 32.96
N THR A 93 27.48 33.48 32.07
CA THR A 93 27.71 33.58 30.63
C THR A 93 26.44 33.19 29.90
N SER A 94 26.25 33.72 28.70
CA SER A 94 25.25 33.24 27.76
C SER A 94 25.93 32.60 26.56
N ILE A 95 25.26 31.61 25.99
CA ILE A 95 25.63 30.96 24.74
C ILE A 95 24.49 31.22 23.76
N GLU A 96 24.80 31.85 22.63
CA GLU A 96 23.86 32.00 21.52
C GLU A 96 23.56 30.63 20.93
N PHE A 97 22.40 30.08 21.30
CA PHE A 97 21.92 28.77 20.88
C PHE A 97 20.40 28.76 21.07
N PRO A 98 19.60 28.64 20.00
CA PRO A 98 18.14 28.79 20.07
C PRO A 98 17.43 27.53 20.60
N LEU A 99 17.91 26.96 21.70
CA LEU A 99 17.39 25.70 22.26
C LEU A 99 15.94 25.86 22.71
N GLY A 100 15.59 27.02 23.30
CA GLY A 100 14.23 27.29 23.73
C GLY A 100 13.25 27.25 22.56
N SER A 101 13.51 28.03 21.52
CA SER A 101 12.65 28.10 20.33
C SER A 101 12.52 26.76 19.59
N LEU A 102 13.63 26.03 19.44
CA LEU A 102 13.64 24.69 18.83
C LEU A 102 12.85 23.67 19.67
N TYR A 103 13.06 23.65 20.99
CA TYR A 103 12.35 22.75 21.90
C TYR A 103 10.85 23.05 21.95
N ASP A 104 10.46 24.32 22.07
CA ASP A 104 9.05 24.70 22.16
C ASP A 104 8.30 24.36 20.87
N SER A 105 8.96 24.50 19.71
CA SER A 105 8.41 24.04 18.42
C SER A 105 8.28 22.52 18.35
N ALA A 106 9.28 21.77 18.83
CA ALA A 106 9.23 20.30 18.90
C ALA A 106 8.08 19.80 19.80
N VAL A 107 7.85 20.44 20.94
CA VAL A 107 6.74 20.12 21.84
C VAL A 107 5.40 20.36 21.14
N LYS A 108 5.22 21.50 20.49
CA LYS A 108 3.99 21.81 19.73
C LYS A 108 3.71 20.82 18.61
N ILE A 109 4.74 20.37 17.88
CA ILE A 109 4.61 19.32 16.86
C ILE A 109 4.04 18.05 17.49
N MET A 110 4.61 17.58 18.60
CA MET A 110 4.13 16.38 19.27
C MET A 110 2.76 16.55 19.90
N GLU A 111 2.44 17.72 20.46
CA GLU A 111 1.09 18.00 20.99
C GLU A 111 0.05 17.94 19.87
N LYS A 112 0.32 18.59 18.74
CA LYS A 112 -0.57 18.58 17.57
C LYS A 112 -0.74 17.17 17.01
N GLU A 113 0.36 16.45 16.81
CA GLU A 113 0.34 15.06 16.36
C GLU A 113 -0.41 14.13 17.32
N ASN A 114 -0.29 14.34 18.64
CA ASN A 114 -1.02 13.54 19.63
C ASN A 114 -2.51 13.85 19.71
N ASN A 115 -2.92 15.05 19.34
CA ASN A 115 -4.32 15.48 19.36
C ASN A 115 -5.04 15.20 18.04
N GLU A 116 -4.35 15.39 16.91
CA GLU A 116 -4.96 15.35 15.56
C GLU A 116 -4.63 14.07 14.78
N PHE A 117 -3.66 13.25 15.22
CA PHE A 117 -3.20 12.05 14.49
C PHE A 117 -2.80 12.37 13.04
N PHE A 118 -2.14 13.52 12.84
CA PHE A 118 -1.86 14.07 11.53
C PHE A 118 -1.12 13.05 10.65
N PHE A 119 -0.06 12.43 11.17
CA PHE A 119 0.74 11.49 10.37
C PHE A 119 0.00 10.17 10.10
N GLU A 120 -0.86 9.68 11.01
CA GLU A 120 -1.71 8.52 10.75
C GLU A 120 -2.72 8.81 9.64
N GLU A 121 -3.49 9.89 9.75
CA GLU A 121 -4.52 10.26 8.77
C GLU A 121 -3.89 10.45 7.39
N ARG A 122 -2.72 11.12 7.30
CA ARG A 122 -1.98 11.23 6.04
C ARG A 122 -1.49 9.90 5.49
N THR A 123 -1.17 8.95 6.35
CA THR A 123 -0.79 7.61 5.89
C THR A 123 -1.99 6.83 5.36
N ILE A 124 -3.15 6.95 6.00
CA ILE A 124 -4.40 6.32 5.52
C ILE A 124 -4.81 6.91 4.16
N ASP A 125 -4.70 8.23 4.01
CA ASP A 125 -4.91 8.90 2.73
C ASP A 125 -3.97 8.34 1.64
N ILE A 126 -2.67 8.19 1.96
CA ILE A 126 -1.69 7.55 1.07
C ILE A 126 -2.14 6.13 0.70
N MET A 127 -2.54 5.30 1.66
CA MET A 127 -3.00 3.92 1.38
C MET A 127 -4.18 3.90 0.39
N SER A 128 -5.01 4.94 0.37
CA SER A 128 -6.15 5.05 -0.56
C SER A 128 -5.77 5.51 -1.98
N VAL A 129 -4.62 6.15 -2.15
CA VAL A 129 -4.18 6.73 -3.43
C VAL A 129 -3.51 5.68 -4.32
N TYR A 130 -2.58 4.91 -3.76
CA TYR A 130 -1.63 4.08 -4.50
C TYR A 130 -2.08 2.63 -4.61
N ASP A 131 -2.18 2.12 -5.84
CA ASP A 131 -2.65 0.76 -6.12
C ASP A 131 -1.64 -0.31 -5.65
N GLU A 132 -0.38 0.06 -5.42
CA GLU A 132 0.64 -0.78 -4.80
C GLU A 132 0.34 -1.13 -3.33
N ILE A 133 -0.60 -0.41 -2.72
CA ILE A 133 -1.18 -0.70 -1.41
C ILE A 133 -2.64 -1.10 -1.61
N PRO A 134 -2.93 -2.41 -1.80
CA PRO A 134 -4.22 -2.99 -1.48
C PRO A 134 -5.03 -2.26 -0.42
N LEU A 135 -6.30 -1.94 -0.68
CA LEU A 135 -7.23 -1.58 0.40
C LEU A 135 -8.58 -2.26 0.19
N THR A 136 -9.37 -1.70 -0.71
CA THR A 136 -10.70 -2.18 -1.03
C THR A 136 -10.92 -2.21 -2.52
N GLY A 137 -11.63 -3.21 -3.02
CA GLY A 137 -11.91 -3.34 -4.45
C GLY A 137 -12.71 -4.59 -4.76
N VAL A 138 -13.37 -4.57 -5.91
CA VAL A 138 -14.07 -5.73 -6.43
C VAL A 138 -13.50 -6.04 -7.80
N THR A 139 -12.97 -7.26 -7.97
CA THR A 139 -12.62 -7.77 -9.31
C THR A 139 -13.46 -8.98 -9.66
N LEU A 140 -13.55 -9.26 -10.94
CA LEU A 140 -14.33 -10.37 -11.49
C LEU A 140 -13.44 -11.58 -11.87
N ASP A 141 -12.19 -11.61 -11.41
CA ASP A 141 -11.22 -12.64 -11.78
C ASP A 141 -11.45 -13.93 -10.98
N CYS A 142 -11.42 -15.11 -11.59
CA CYS A 142 -11.50 -16.36 -10.80
C CYS A 142 -10.19 -16.80 -10.18
N THR A 143 -9.09 -16.17 -10.63
CA THR A 143 -7.80 -16.30 -9.98
C THR A 143 -7.55 -14.99 -9.27
N PRO A 144 -7.93 -14.86 -8.00
CA PRO A 144 -7.63 -13.65 -7.28
C PRO A 144 -6.14 -13.36 -7.33
N LYS A 145 -5.75 -12.18 -7.85
CA LYS A 145 -4.35 -11.73 -7.83
C LYS A 145 -3.88 -11.67 -6.37
N PRO A 146 -2.98 -12.56 -5.93
CA PRO A 146 -2.46 -12.49 -4.58
C PRO A 146 -1.38 -11.41 -4.52
N TRP A 147 -1.36 -10.64 -3.44
CA TRP A 147 -0.30 -9.65 -3.23
C TRP A 147 0.75 -10.18 -2.27
N ILE A 148 2.02 -10.13 -2.68
CA ILE A 148 3.14 -10.51 -1.83
C ILE A 148 3.31 -9.42 -0.77
N VAL A 149 3.11 -9.79 0.50
CA VAL A 149 3.16 -8.84 1.64
C VAL A 149 4.49 -8.09 1.67
N GLU A 150 5.60 -8.76 1.35
CA GLU A 150 6.93 -8.12 1.29
C GLU A 150 7.05 -7.09 0.16
N ASN A 151 6.40 -7.32 -1.00
CA ASN A 151 6.38 -6.33 -2.07
C ASN A 151 5.52 -5.14 -1.67
N VAL A 152 4.33 -5.38 -1.09
CA VAL A 152 3.47 -4.32 -0.54
C VAL A 152 4.24 -3.51 0.50
N LYS A 153 4.94 -4.16 1.42
CA LYS A 153 5.79 -3.51 2.43
C LYS A 153 6.88 -2.66 1.82
N LYS A 154 7.56 -3.15 0.78
CA LYS A 154 8.58 -2.39 0.07
C LYS A 154 7.99 -1.14 -0.58
N SER A 155 6.91 -1.30 -1.35
CA SER A 155 6.22 -0.17 -1.98
C SER A 155 5.72 0.83 -0.93
N PHE A 156 5.14 0.36 0.17
CA PHE A 156 4.66 1.21 1.26
C PHE A 156 5.80 2.08 1.83
N LYS A 157 6.95 1.46 2.14
CA LYS A 157 8.14 2.20 2.61
C LYS A 157 8.57 3.30 1.64
N ASP A 158 8.57 3.01 0.35
CA ASP A 158 8.96 3.95 -0.70
C ASP A 158 7.97 5.11 -0.79
N ILE A 159 6.68 4.80 -0.78
CA ILE A 159 5.60 5.78 -0.84
C ILE A 159 5.62 6.69 0.40
N VAL A 160 5.76 6.14 1.61
CA VAL A 160 5.83 6.92 2.86
C VAL A 160 7.02 7.86 2.85
N ASN A 161 8.20 7.37 2.45
CA ASN A 161 9.40 8.20 2.36
C ASN A 161 9.17 9.43 1.46
N ASN A 162 8.64 9.20 0.25
CA ASN A 162 8.41 10.27 -0.73
C ASN A 162 7.32 11.27 -0.31
N ASN A 163 6.33 10.85 0.48
CA ASN A 163 5.23 11.72 0.90
C ASN A 163 5.54 12.51 2.19
N LEU A 164 6.36 11.98 3.10
CA LEU A 164 6.74 12.71 4.31
C LEU A 164 7.58 13.95 4.01
N GLU A 165 8.41 13.93 2.97
CA GLU A 165 9.23 15.07 2.55
C GLU A 165 8.39 16.29 2.13
N ALA A 166 7.13 16.08 1.76
CA ALA A 166 6.21 17.16 1.42
C ALA A 166 5.65 17.91 2.65
N VAL A 167 5.73 17.30 3.84
CA VAL A 167 5.17 17.86 5.07
C VAL A 167 6.03 19.03 5.56
N SER A 168 5.38 20.12 5.98
CA SER A 168 6.05 21.27 6.58
C SER A 168 5.15 21.95 7.61
N LEU A 169 5.73 22.77 8.50
CA LEU A 169 4.95 23.49 9.52
C LEU A 169 4.05 24.56 8.92
N GLN A 170 4.45 25.16 7.80
CA GLN A 170 3.66 26.14 7.07
C GLN A 170 3.80 25.86 5.57
N SER A 171 2.74 25.34 4.96
CA SER A 171 2.68 25.07 3.53
C SER A 171 1.57 25.88 2.86
N SER A 172 1.78 26.26 1.60
CA SER A 172 0.70 26.79 0.76
C SER A 172 -0.41 25.74 0.54
N ASN A 173 -0.04 24.46 0.58
CA ASN A 173 -0.98 23.36 0.57
C ASN A 173 -1.34 22.94 2.01
N LYS A 174 -2.53 23.32 2.46
CA LYS A 174 -3.04 23.01 3.81
C LYS A 174 -2.99 21.53 4.15
N TYR A 175 -3.09 20.63 3.17
CA TYR A 175 -3.00 19.20 3.39
C TYR A 175 -1.65 18.78 3.99
N TYR A 176 -0.54 19.28 3.44
CA TYR A 176 0.80 18.99 3.93
C TYR A 176 1.26 19.94 5.05
N SER A 177 0.38 20.82 5.52
CA SER A 177 0.70 21.80 6.55
C SER A 177 0.37 21.25 7.94
N LEU A 178 1.40 20.92 8.71
CA LEU A 178 1.28 20.71 10.15
C LEU A 178 1.33 22.07 10.86
N ASP A 179 0.25 22.84 10.72
CA ASP A 179 0.20 24.23 11.20
C ASP A 179 0.33 24.31 12.73
N ILE A 180 1.50 24.74 13.18
CA ILE A 180 1.75 25.17 14.55
C ILE A 180 1.95 26.69 14.56
N SER A 181 1.15 27.39 15.36
CA SER A 181 1.15 28.86 15.36
C SER A 181 2.53 29.43 15.72
N ASN A 182 2.98 30.40 14.91
CA ASN A 182 4.21 31.19 15.10
C ASN A 182 5.51 30.37 15.12
N ALA A 183 5.60 29.27 14.37
CA ALA A 183 6.88 28.60 14.17
C ALA A 183 7.82 29.42 13.28
N ASN A 184 8.96 29.84 13.84
CA ASN A 184 10.08 30.45 13.11
C ASN A 184 11.29 29.51 13.14
N VAL A 185 11.07 28.29 12.63
CA VAL A 185 12.06 27.21 12.52
C VAL A 185 11.86 26.47 11.21
N ASP A 186 12.95 26.07 10.57
CA ASP A 186 12.87 25.17 9.42
C ASP A 186 12.60 23.75 9.91
N SER A 187 11.68 23.04 9.26
CA SER A 187 11.27 21.69 9.66
C SER A 187 11.45 20.69 8.54
N PHE A 188 11.95 19.50 8.88
CA PHE A 188 12.06 18.38 7.96
C PHE A 188 11.49 17.13 8.63
N PHE A 189 10.63 16.43 7.89
CA PHE A 189 10.02 15.16 8.30
C PHE A 189 10.51 14.09 7.34
N SER A 190 10.98 12.96 7.88
CA SER A 190 11.59 11.92 7.04
C SER A 190 11.41 10.53 7.64
N TYR A 191 11.38 9.55 6.74
CA TYR A 191 11.48 8.13 7.05
C TYR A 191 12.61 7.54 6.22
N ASN A 192 13.41 6.63 6.78
CA ASN A 192 14.41 5.90 6.02
C ASN A 192 13.91 4.47 5.78
N GLN A 193 13.95 3.99 4.54
CA GLN A 193 13.51 2.64 4.18
C GLN A 193 14.24 1.52 4.93
N GLU A 194 15.46 1.76 5.42
CA GLU A 194 16.24 0.83 6.25
C GLU A 194 15.76 0.79 7.71
N TRP A 195 14.91 1.72 8.14
CA TRP A 195 14.36 1.72 9.50
C TRP A 195 13.26 0.67 9.67
N PRO A 196 13.01 0.24 10.93
CA PRO A 196 11.95 -0.70 11.25
C PRO A 196 10.60 -0.24 10.68
N PHE A 197 9.88 -1.18 10.09
CA PHE A 197 8.54 -0.99 9.55
C PHE A 197 7.74 -2.25 9.83
N LEU A 198 6.74 -2.12 10.70
CA LEU A 198 5.77 -3.18 10.92
C LEU A 198 4.65 -3.00 9.89
N LEU A 199 4.39 -4.06 9.14
CA LEU A 199 3.22 -4.19 8.28
C LEU A 199 2.58 -5.52 8.61
N GLU A 200 1.42 -5.49 9.22
CA GLU A 200 0.55 -6.65 9.36
C GLU A 200 -0.69 -6.36 8.51
N ALA A 201 -1.04 -7.30 7.65
CA ALA A 201 -2.13 -7.14 6.72
C ALA A 201 -2.99 -8.41 6.76
N GLU A 202 -4.30 -8.23 6.81
CA GLU A 202 -5.28 -9.32 6.92
C GLU A 202 -6.39 -9.15 5.87
N PRO A 203 -6.95 -10.24 5.31
CA PRO A 203 -6.51 -11.62 5.48
C PRO A 203 -5.26 -11.94 4.65
N GLN A 204 -4.28 -12.62 5.27
CA GLN A 204 -3.11 -13.16 4.58
C GLN A 204 -2.90 -14.65 4.88
N LYS A 205 -2.29 -15.37 3.94
CA LYS A 205 -1.86 -16.76 4.10
C LYS A 205 -0.48 -16.96 3.47
N ASN A 206 0.48 -17.46 4.25
CA ASN A 206 1.86 -17.69 3.81
C ASN A 206 2.54 -16.45 3.20
N GLY A 207 2.31 -15.26 3.77
CA GLY A 207 2.89 -13.99 3.27
C GLY A 207 2.26 -13.45 1.98
N LEU A 208 1.11 -14.01 1.59
CA LEU A 208 0.31 -13.54 0.46
C LEU A 208 -1.04 -13.02 0.97
N LEU A 209 -1.42 -11.84 0.51
CA LEU A 209 -2.74 -11.26 0.72
C LEU A 209 -3.70 -11.83 -0.31
N TYR A 210 -4.83 -12.36 0.16
CA TYR A 210 -5.87 -12.91 -0.70
C TYR A 210 -7.16 -12.11 -0.48
N PRO A 211 -7.93 -11.80 -1.52
CA PRO A 211 -9.25 -11.25 -1.33
C PRO A 211 -10.08 -12.18 -0.45
N GLU A 212 -10.98 -11.60 0.34
CA GLU A 212 -12.03 -12.38 0.95
C GLU A 212 -12.86 -12.99 -0.18
N SER A 213 -12.80 -14.32 -0.32
CA SER A 213 -13.67 -15.04 -1.23
C SER A 213 -15.12 -14.73 -0.85
N SER A 214 -15.82 -13.98 -1.68
CA SER A 214 -17.25 -13.73 -1.48
C SER A 214 -17.99 -15.04 -1.71
N ILE A 215 -18.37 -15.70 -0.62
CA ILE A 215 -19.62 -16.45 -0.50
C ILE A 215 -19.92 -17.38 -1.69
N SER A 216 -19.20 -18.49 -1.82
CA SER A 216 -19.67 -19.66 -2.60
C SER A 216 -19.96 -20.88 -1.73
N LYS A 217 -19.89 -20.77 -0.39
CA LYS A 217 -20.27 -21.87 0.52
C LYS A 217 -21.70 -21.81 1.07
N LYS A 218 -22.45 -20.72 0.88
CA LYS A 218 -23.85 -20.64 1.32
C LYS A 218 -24.67 -19.62 0.50
N LEU A 219 -24.84 -19.83 -0.80
CA LEU A 219 -25.97 -19.22 -1.54
C LEU A 219 -26.46 -20.14 -2.66
N SER A 220 -27.60 -20.78 -2.36
CA SER A 220 -28.70 -21.19 -3.24
C SER A 220 -28.38 -21.77 -4.62
N SER A 221 -28.61 -23.09 -4.76
CA SER A 221 -29.54 -23.77 -5.69
C SER A 221 -30.05 -23.10 -7.00
N SER A 222 -29.36 -22.14 -7.60
CA SER A 222 -29.66 -21.63 -8.93
C SER A 222 -28.37 -21.47 -9.73
N SER A 223 -28.33 -22.18 -10.85
CA SER A 223 -27.22 -22.46 -11.76
C SER A 223 -26.64 -21.26 -12.53
N LEU A 224 -26.53 -20.08 -11.92
CA LEU A 224 -26.02 -18.87 -12.59
C LEU A 224 -25.04 -18.02 -11.76
N THR A 225 -24.70 -18.38 -10.53
CA THR A 225 -23.74 -17.62 -9.70
C THR A 225 -22.28 -18.10 -9.79
N SER A 226 -21.98 -19.14 -10.57
CA SER A 226 -20.61 -19.66 -10.72
C SER A 226 -19.77 -18.97 -11.81
N LEU A 227 -20.34 -17.98 -12.51
CA LEU A 227 -19.66 -17.22 -13.58
C LEU A 227 -19.01 -15.93 -13.08
N VAL A 228 -19.36 -15.48 -11.88
CA VAL A 228 -18.88 -14.21 -11.33
C VAL A 228 -17.97 -14.55 -10.17
N CYS A 229 -16.68 -14.62 -10.44
CA CYS A 229 -15.69 -14.73 -9.39
C CYS A 229 -15.48 -13.35 -8.79
N LEU A 230 -16.47 -12.96 -7.97
CA LEU A 230 -16.45 -11.70 -7.27
C LEU A 230 -15.39 -11.79 -6.16
N ASN A 231 -14.19 -11.32 -6.47
CA ASN A 231 -13.14 -11.14 -5.48
C ASN A 231 -13.38 -9.82 -4.78
N ASN A 232 -13.77 -9.89 -3.52
CA ASN A 232 -13.82 -8.71 -2.68
C ASN A 232 -12.46 -8.57 -1.99
N TYR A 233 -11.69 -7.61 -2.44
CA TYR A 233 -10.50 -7.17 -1.73
C TYR A 233 -10.97 -6.25 -0.63
N ASN A 234 -10.75 -6.66 0.62
CA ASN A 234 -11.00 -5.85 1.79
C ASN A 234 -9.90 -6.17 2.80
N PHE A 235 -8.79 -5.45 2.68
CA PHE A 235 -7.61 -5.68 3.49
C PHE A 235 -7.54 -4.71 4.65
N VAL A 236 -7.24 -5.26 5.81
CA VAL A 236 -7.09 -4.54 7.07
C VAL A 236 -5.59 -4.49 7.39
N TYR A 237 -5.05 -3.29 7.54
CA TYR A 237 -3.64 -3.06 7.84
C TYR A 237 -3.43 -2.55 9.27
N ASN A 238 -2.45 -3.14 9.94
CA ASN A 238 -1.76 -2.51 11.07
C ASN A 238 -0.35 -2.11 10.60
N VAL A 239 -0.05 -0.82 10.69
CA VAL A 239 1.21 -0.24 10.21
C VAL A 239 1.88 0.49 11.34
N LYS A 240 3.19 0.26 11.53
CA LYS A 240 4.01 1.07 12.46
C LYS A 240 5.32 1.43 11.82
N TYR A 241 5.64 2.72 11.80
CA TYR A 241 6.93 3.19 11.31
C TYR A 241 7.35 4.48 12.02
N PRO A 242 8.67 4.75 12.10
CA PRO A 242 9.17 5.95 12.74
C PRO A 242 9.22 7.15 11.79
N VAL A 243 8.86 8.32 12.29
CA VAL A 243 9.10 9.61 11.64
C VAL A 243 10.21 10.33 12.40
N LEU A 244 11.25 10.72 11.69
CA LEU A 244 12.30 11.60 12.21
C LEU A 244 11.91 13.05 11.93
N VAL A 245 11.83 13.84 13.00
CA VAL A 245 11.66 15.29 12.94
C VAL A 245 13.02 15.94 13.14
N ARG A 246 13.38 16.83 12.21
CA ARG A 246 14.56 17.69 12.32
C ARG A 246 14.12 19.14 12.23
N LEU A 247 14.46 19.91 13.26
CA LEU A 247 14.25 21.35 13.31
C LEU A 247 15.59 22.06 13.20
N VAL A 248 15.64 23.10 12.37
CA VAL A 248 16.85 23.88 12.14
C VAL A 248 16.56 25.36 12.33
N LYS A 249 17.43 26.04 13.09
CA LYS A 249 17.41 27.50 13.28
C LYS A 249 18.82 28.01 13.52
N ASN A 250 19.23 29.07 12.82
CA ASN A 250 20.57 29.67 12.94
C ASN A 250 21.71 28.63 12.84
N ASN A 251 21.58 27.66 11.92
CA ASN A 251 22.53 26.54 11.73
C ASN A 251 22.65 25.56 12.93
N HIS A 252 21.79 25.69 13.95
CA HIS A 252 21.63 24.74 15.03
C HIS A 252 20.50 23.76 14.70
N MET A 253 20.66 22.51 15.13
CA MET A 253 19.74 21.43 14.83
C MET A 253 19.22 20.79 16.12
N PHE A 254 17.92 20.53 16.14
CA PHE A 254 17.23 19.74 17.17
C PHE A 254 16.48 18.61 16.49
N GLN A 255 16.60 17.39 17.00
CA GLN A 255 15.98 16.22 16.38
C GLN A 255 15.40 15.26 17.41
N PHE A 256 14.25 14.69 17.07
CA PHE A 256 13.58 13.65 17.83
C PHE A 256 12.80 12.76 16.84
N ALA A 257 12.43 11.57 17.29
CA ALA A 257 11.60 10.67 16.51
C ALA A 257 10.29 10.38 17.24
N PHE A 258 9.26 10.02 16.50
CA PHE A 258 8.07 9.40 17.05
C PHE A 258 7.60 8.29 16.12
N GLN A 259 6.73 7.42 16.62
CA GLN A 259 6.17 6.32 15.87
C GLN A 259 4.77 6.65 15.37
N THR A 260 4.55 6.60 14.07
CA THR A 260 3.22 6.62 13.46
C THR A 260 2.63 5.22 13.54
N ILE A 261 1.37 5.12 13.97
CA ILE A 261 0.70 3.85 14.27
C ILE A 261 -0.71 3.84 13.66
N ILE A 262 -0.91 3.01 12.64
CA ILE A 262 -2.22 2.71 12.06
C ILE A 262 -2.67 1.37 12.61
N ARG A 263 -3.92 1.30 13.06
CA ARG A 263 -4.58 0.09 13.56
C ARG A 263 -5.85 -0.14 12.77
N SER A 264 -5.93 -1.26 12.09
CA SER A 264 -7.08 -1.63 11.27
C SER A 264 -7.52 -0.56 10.26
N ASN A 265 -6.56 0.01 9.53
CA ASN A 265 -6.77 1.15 8.61
C ASN A 265 -7.27 2.46 9.27
N GLU A 266 -7.19 2.56 10.60
CA GLU A 266 -7.61 3.73 11.38
C GLU A 266 -6.42 4.28 12.21
N PRO A 267 -6.48 5.54 12.67
CA PRO A 267 -5.49 6.06 13.60
C PRO A 267 -5.42 5.26 14.91
N ARG A 268 -4.27 5.33 15.60
CA ARG A 268 -3.95 4.56 16.83
C ARG A 268 -4.96 4.62 17.97
N VAL A 269 -5.79 5.67 18.02
CA VAL A 269 -6.95 5.75 18.91
C VAL A 269 -8.15 6.15 18.06
N SER A 270 -9.10 5.22 17.88
CA SER A 270 -10.38 5.53 17.25
C SER A 270 -11.20 6.37 18.23
N THR A 271 -11.15 7.69 18.10
CA THR A 271 -12.01 8.64 18.85
C THR A 271 -13.33 8.93 18.14
N LYS A 272 -13.61 8.28 17.00
CA LYS A 272 -14.86 8.48 16.28
C LYS A 272 -15.98 7.65 16.92
N ALA A 273 -16.65 8.23 17.94
CA ALA A 273 -18.12 8.23 17.84
C ALA A 273 -18.46 8.80 16.45
N PRO A 274 -19.51 8.35 15.74
CA PRO A 274 -19.81 8.88 14.42
C PRO A 274 -20.12 10.37 14.58
N GLU A 275 -19.09 11.21 14.44
CA GLU A 275 -19.28 12.57 14.00
C GLU A 275 -19.98 12.38 12.66
N VAL A 276 -21.27 12.71 12.68
CA VAL A 276 -21.96 13.14 11.49
C VAL A 276 -21.00 14.13 10.86
N ILE A 277 -20.38 13.69 9.75
CA ILE A 277 -19.56 14.54 8.91
C ILE A 277 -20.43 15.75 8.65
N ASP A 278 -20.06 16.89 9.25
CA ASP A 278 -20.66 18.16 8.90
C ASP A 278 -20.31 18.38 7.44
N THR A 279 -21.29 18.12 6.58
CA THR A 279 -21.13 17.99 5.14
C THR A 279 -20.99 19.35 4.46
N ASP A 280 -20.96 20.43 5.24
CA ASP A 280 -20.88 21.81 4.77
C ASP A 280 -19.45 22.30 4.45
N SER A 281 -18.41 21.47 4.63
CA SER A 281 -17.04 21.86 4.24
C SER A 281 -16.18 20.74 3.66
N GLN A 282 -16.77 19.86 2.82
CA GLN A 282 -15.95 19.13 1.86
C GLN A 282 -15.25 20.15 0.95
N TYR A 283 -13.98 20.45 1.22
CA TYR A 283 -13.10 21.03 0.22
C TYR A 283 -13.04 20.03 -0.93
N TYR A 284 -13.91 20.19 -1.93
CA TYR A 284 -13.80 19.48 -3.19
C TYR A 284 -12.51 19.94 -3.85
N ILE A 285 -11.46 19.13 -3.67
CA ILE A 285 -10.14 19.33 -4.25
C ILE A 285 -10.32 19.54 -5.75
N CYS A 286 -11.21 18.74 -6.38
CA CYS A 286 -11.54 18.83 -7.80
C CYS A 286 -12.09 20.20 -8.26
N ASP A 287 -12.66 21.01 -7.37
CA ASP A 287 -13.18 22.35 -7.70
C ASP A 287 -12.11 23.44 -7.62
N LYS A 288 -11.00 23.18 -6.91
CA LYS A 288 -9.89 24.13 -6.72
C LYS A 288 -8.81 23.93 -7.77
N ARG A 289 -9.18 24.07 -9.04
CA ARG A 289 -8.27 23.95 -10.19
C ARG A 289 -7.54 25.27 -10.44
N ILE A 290 -6.25 25.29 -10.13
CA ILE A 290 -5.46 26.55 -10.12
C ILE A 290 -4.29 26.45 -11.09
N ASN A 291 -3.51 25.36 -11.02
CA ASN A 291 -2.27 25.22 -11.77
C ASN A 291 -2.55 24.65 -13.16
N GLN A 292 -2.10 25.36 -14.19
CA GLN A 292 -2.22 24.89 -15.56
C GLN A 292 -1.27 23.72 -15.79
N GLN A 293 -1.79 22.64 -16.35
CA GLN A 293 -1.01 21.46 -16.75
C GLN A 293 -1.19 21.21 -18.24
N GLU A 294 -0.16 20.65 -18.85
CA GLU A 294 -0.19 20.19 -20.24
C GLU A 294 0.01 18.68 -20.29
N ILE A 295 -1.08 17.95 -20.54
CA ILE A 295 -1.06 16.50 -20.67
C ILE A 295 -1.05 16.14 -22.14
N ASN A 296 0.00 15.46 -22.57
CA ASN A 296 0.11 14.94 -23.93
C ASN A 296 -0.14 13.44 -23.92
N VAL A 297 -1.01 12.97 -24.80
CA VAL A 297 -1.42 11.58 -24.90
C VAL A 297 -1.15 11.10 -26.31
N PHE A 298 -0.27 10.12 -26.40
CA PHE A 298 0.13 9.53 -27.67
C PHE A 298 -0.22 8.05 -27.71
N SER A 299 -0.43 7.54 -28.91
CA SER A 299 -0.40 6.11 -29.15
C SER A 299 1.05 5.61 -29.20
N SER A 300 1.23 4.31 -29.16
CA SER A 300 2.55 3.67 -29.21
C SER A 300 3.31 3.93 -30.53
N ASP A 301 2.62 4.36 -31.59
CA ASP A 301 3.20 4.83 -32.85
C ASP A 301 3.49 6.35 -32.88
N MET A 302 3.41 7.02 -31.72
CA MET A 302 3.55 8.46 -31.52
C MET A 302 2.44 9.32 -32.17
N SER A 303 1.37 8.72 -32.69
CA SER A 303 0.21 9.50 -33.13
C SER A 303 -0.51 10.14 -31.93
N PRO A 304 -0.96 11.41 -32.05
CA PRO A 304 -1.75 12.04 -30.98
C PRO A 304 -3.11 11.34 -30.82
N ILE A 305 -3.55 11.13 -29.58
CA ILE A 305 -4.86 10.53 -29.29
C ILE A 305 -5.87 11.61 -28.90
N ASP A 306 -6.93 11.75 -29.71
CA ASP A 306 -8.00 12.71 -29.49
C ASP A 306 -9.14 12.16 -28.64
N ASN A 307 -9.76 13.06 -27.88
CA ASN A 307 -10.87 12.77 -26.99
C ASN A 307 -10.54 11.64 -25.99
N ALA A 308 -9.29 11.57 -25.50
CA ALA A 308 -8.91 10.70 -24.38
C ALA A 308 -9.29 11.39 -23.08
N GLU A 309 -10.02 10.69 -22.21
CA GLU A 309 -10.45 11.21 -20.91
C GLU A 309 -9.27 11.23 -19.96
N VAL A 310 -8.97 12.40 -19.42
CA VAL A 310 -7.93 12.61 -18.43
C VAL A 310 -8.58 12.75 -17.06
N LYS A 311 -8.23 11.85 -16.16
CA LYS A 311 -8.65 11.84 -14.76
C LYS A 311 -7.43 12.05 -13.86
N TYR A 312 -7.65 12.64 -12.70
CA TYR A 312 -6.59 12.87 -11.73
C TYR A 312 -7.07 12.51 -10.33
N LYS A 313 -6.43 11.51 -9.73
CA LYS A 313 -6.69 11.09 -8.35
C LYS A 313 -5.73 11.81 -7.42
N CYS A 314 -6.29 12.58 -6.49
CA CYS A 314 -5.53 13.25 -5.44
C CYS A 314 -6.16 12.89 -4.10
N ILE A 315 -5.40 12.21 -3.24
CA ILE A 315 -5.90 11.74 -1.93
C ILE A 315 -7.11 10.80 -2.19
N THR A 316 -8.27 11.08 -1.61
CA THR A 316 -9.48 10.26 -1.78
C THR A 316 -10.35 10.68 -2.97
N GLN A 317 -10.05 11.79 -3.64
CA GLN A 317 -10.90 12.34 -4.70
C GLN A 317 -10.35 12.00 -6.10
N LEU A 318 -11.23 11.44 -6.94
CA LEU A 318 -10.99 11.24 -8.37
C LEU A 318 -11.65 12.36 -9.16
N CYS A 319 -10.84 13.20 -9.82
CA CYS A 319 -11.30 14.35 -10.57
C CYS A 319 -11.30 14.05 -12.08
N SER A 320 -12.45 14.13 -12.75
CA SER A 320 -12.51 14.19 -14.22
C SER A 320 -12.04 15.56 -14.68
N ILE A 321 -10.89 15.63 -15.34
CA ILE A 321 -10.28 16.93 -15.69
C ILE A 321 -10.80 17.43 -17.02
N GLY A 322 -10.76 16.59 -18.05
CA GLY A 322 -11.17 16.95 -19.40
C GLY A 322 -10.80 15.87 -20.41
N THR A 323 -10.80 16.26 -21.67
CA THR A 323 -10.44 15.37 -22.79
C THR A 323 -9.41 16.02 -23.70
N THR A 324 -8.52 15.21 -24.28
CA THR A 324 -7.48 15.71 -25.19
C THR A 324 -8.06 16.22 -26.51
N ASN A 325 -7.42 17.24 -27.08
CA ASN A 325 -7.67 17.77 -28.42
C ASN A 325 -6.33 17.82 -29.18
N ASN A 326 -6.28 17.19 -30.35
CA ASN A 326 -5.04 16.92 -31.09
C ASN A 326 -3.94 16.29 -30.21
N GLY A 327 -4.31 15.32 -29.37
CA GLY A 327 -3.40 14.63 -28.43
C GLY A 327 -3.02 15.42 -27.18
N THR A 328 -3.49 16.66 -27.01
CA THR A 328 -3.09 17.51 -25.89
C THR A 328 -4.29 18.00 -25.09
N LEU A 329 -4.18 17.96 -23.77
CA LEU A 329 -5.08 18.65 -22.85
C LEU A 329 -4.29 19.73 -22.11
N LYS A 330 -4.68 21.00 -22.29
CA LYS A 330 -4.21 22.11 -21.46
C LYS A 330 -5.34 22.55 -20.57
N GLU A 331 -5.28 22.19 -19.29
CA GLU A 331 -6.36 22.47 -18.35
C GLU A 331 -5.80 22.75 -16.97
N LYS A 332 -6.60 23.39 -16.10
CA LYS A 332 -6.20 23.59 -14.72
C LYS A 332 -6.46 22.33 -13.90
N PHE A 333 -5.46 21.92 -13.14
CA PHE A 333 -5.56 20.81 -12.20
C PHE A 333 -5.64 21.34 -10.77
N PRO A 334 -6.24 20.56 -9.86
CA PRO A 334 -6.10 20.85 -8.45
C PRO A 334 -4.64 20.71 -8.01
N PRO A 335 -4.10 21.61 -7.18
CA PRO A 335 -2.72 21.51 -6.72
C PRO A 335 -2.57 20.30 -5.81
N CYS A 336 -1.87 19.27 -6.28
CA CYS A 336 -1.62 18.06 -5.52
C CYS A 336 -0.16 17.62 -5.67
N LEU A 337 0.43 17.15 -4.58
CA LEU A 337 1.74 16.50 -4.63
C LEU A 337 1.51 14.98 -4.69
N ASN A 338 2.26 14.31 -5.55
CA ASN A 338 2.24 12.86 -5.70
C ASN A 338 0.84 12.27 -5.96
N GLY A 339 0.01 12.95 -6.76
CA GLY A 339 -1.25 12.39 -7.23
C GLY A 339 -1.05 11.35 -8.34
N LEU A 340 -2.13 10.71 -8.77
CA LEU A 340 -2.12 9.73 -9.86
C LEU A 340 -2.88 10.30 -11.07
N LEU A 341 -2.16 10.46 -12.18
CA LEU A 341 -2.73 10.86 -13.46
C LEU A 341 -3.13 9.62 -14.24
N ILE A 342 -4.39 9.57 -14.68
CA ILE A 342 -5.01 8.41 -15.34
C ILE A 342 -5.58 8.89 -16.67
N VAL A 343 -5.32 8.14 -17.75
CA VAL A 343 -5.86 8.43 -19.08
C VAL A 343 -6.57 7.21 -19.63
N GLU A 344 -7.80 7.42 -20.08
CA GLU A 344 -8.69 6.39 -20.62
C GLU A 344 -9.22 6.81 -21.99
N LYS A 345 -9.34 5.85 -22.91
CA LYS A 345 -9.89 6.06 -24.25
C LYS A 345 -10.48 4.77 -24.78
N GLU A 346 -11.66 4.87 -25.40
CA GLU A 346 -12.25 3.72 -26.08
C GLU A 346 -11.30 3.17 -27.16
N ASN A 347 -11.15 1.85 -27.22
CA ASN A 347 -10.23 1.13 -28.11
C ASN A 347 -8.74 1.33 -27.78
N TYR A 348 -8.39 1.68 -26.54
CA TYR A 348 -7.01 1.72 -26.06
C TYR A 348 -6.91 1.08 -24.67
N LEU A 349 -5.72 0.58 -24.33
CA LEU A 349 -5.40 0.23 -22.94
C LEU A 349 -5.27 1.51 -22.09
N PRO A 350 -5.82 1.52 -20.87
CA PRO A 350 -5.66 2.65 -19.94
C PRO A 350 -4.18 2.83 -19.55
N SER A 351 -3.81 4.06 -19.20
CA SER A 351 -2.44 4.41 -18.83
C SER A 351 -2.45 5.31 -17.60
N SER A 352 -1.55 5.08 -16.64
CA SER A 352 -1.45 5.89 -15.43
C SER A 352 -0.01 6.10 -14.97
N ILE A 353 0.25 7.23 -14.30
CA ILE A 353 1.55 7.60 -13.73
C ILE A 353 1.39 8.44 -12.46
N GLN A 354 2.33 8.33 -11.53
CA GLN A 354 2.44 9.29 -10.42
C GLN A 354 2.87 10.65 -10.98
N TYR A 355 2.12 11.71 -10.65
CA TYR A 355 2.31 13.04 -11.20
C TYR A 355 1.88 14.12 -10.20
N SER A 356 2.77 15.08 -9.92
CA SER A 356 2.50 16.24 -9.07
C SER A 356 2.01 17.42 -9.91
N THR A 357 0.99 18.11 -9.43
CA THR A 357 0.29 19.22 -10.10
C THR A 357 0.31 20.50 -9.25
N ASN A 358 1.12 20.53 -8.19
CA ASN A 358 1.30 21.68 -7.28
C ASN A 358 2.07 22.85 -7.92
N GLN A 359 2.62 22.67 -9.11
CA GLN A 359 3.23 23.70 -9.95
C GLN A 359 2.87 23.42 -11.42
N GLU A 360 3.01 24.41 -12.30
CA GLU A 360 2.77 24.21 -13.73
C GLU A 360 3.82 23.26 -14.32
N SER A 361 3.36 22.22 -15.01
CA SER A 361 4.24 21.26 -15.67
C SER A 361 3.53 20.57 -16.85
N SER A 362 4.32 19.82 -17.62
CA SER A 362 3.84 19.03 -18.74
C SER A 362 4.29 17.58 -18.60
N VAL A 363 3.47 16.64 -19.03
CA VAL A 363 3.82 15.22 -19.04
C VAL A 363 3.20 14.51 -20.24
N SER A 364 3.85 13.44 -20.69
CA SER A 364 3.40 12.61 -21.81
C SER A 364 3.07 11.21 -21.33
N LEU A 365 1.92 10.69 -21.74
CA LEU A 365 1.49 9.31 -21.53
C LEU A 365 1.34 8.61 -22.88
N PHE A 366 1.59 7.30 -22.88
CA PHE A 366 1.46 6.45 -24.05
C PHE A 366 0.36 5.40 -23.80
N MET A 367 -0.50 5.20 -24.80
CA MET A 367 -1.57 4.21 -24.77
C MET A 367 -1.43 3.25 -25.95
N GLU A 368 -1.58 1.95 -25.70
CA GLU A 368 -1.54 0.95 -26.76
C GLU A 368 -2.96 0.76 -27.34
N PRO A 369 -3.14 0.81 -28.67
CA PRO A 369 -4.46 0.63 -29.29
C PRO A 369 -4.90 -0.83 -29.20
N LEU A 370 -6.17 -1.02 -28.83
CA LEU A 370 -6.85 -2.30 -28.90
C LEU A 370 -7.30 -2.55 -30.34
N ILE A 371 -6.83 -3.65 -30.92
CA ILE A 371 -7.20 -4.07 -32.27
C ILE A 371 -8.22 -5.20 -32.18
N GLU A 372 -9.33 -5.04 -32.89
CA GLU A 372 -10.34 -6.08 -33.02
C GLU A 372 -9.78 -7.27 -33.81
N LYS A 373 -9.88 -8.47 -33.24
CA LYS A 373 -9.53 -9.75 -33.84
C LYS A 373 -10.76 -10.65 -33.87
N ASP A 374 -10.88 -11.43 -34.94
CA ASP A 374 -11.89 -12.49 -35.00
C ASP A 374 -11.49 -13.61 -34.02
N LEU A 375 -12.46 -14.13 -33.28
CA LEU A 375 -12.24 -15.18 -32.30
C LEU A 375 -12.58 -16.54 -32.91
N GLN A 376 -11.62 -17.47 -32.91
CA GLN A 376 -11.85 -18.86 -33.29
C GLN A 376 -11.55 -19.77 -32.10
N ILE A 377 -12.54 -20.56 -31.67
CA ILE A 377 -12.36 -21.52 -30.57
C ILE A 377 -12.37 -22.94 -31.12
N VAL A 378 -11.31 -23.70 -30.81
CA VAL A 378 -11.17 -25.12 -31.16
C VAL A 378 -11.17 -25.95 -29.89
N LEU A 379 -12.07 -26.93 -29.83
CA LEU A 379 -12.18 -27.85 -28.69
C LEU A 379 -11.28 -29.06 -28.93
N ILE A 380 -10.45 -29.40 -27.94
CA ILE A 380 -9.54 -30.56 -27.97
C ILE A 380 -10.01 -31.56 -26.92
N ASN A 381 -10.31 -32.79 -27.34
CA ASN A 381 -10.62 -33.85 -26.40
C ASN A 381 -9.36 -34.27 -25.62
N LYS A 382 -9.41 -34.20 -24.30
CA LYS A 382 -8.28 -34.49 -23.40
C LYS A 382 -7.71 -35.90 -23.56
N LYS A 383 -8.56 -36.91 -23.80
CA LYS A 383 -8.13 -38.32 -23.91
C LYS A 383 -7.59 -38.66 -25.30
N THR A 384 -8.29 -38.25 -26.35
CA THR A 384 -7.98 -38.67 -27.72
C THR A 384 -7.13 -37.67 -28.49
N GLY A 385 -7.07 -36.41 -28.04
CA GLY A 385 -6.46 -35.30 -28.77
C GLY A 385 -7.23 -34.87 -30.02
N SER A 386 -8.42 -35.43 -30.28
CA SER A 386 -9.23 -35.04 -31.44
C SER A 386 -9.73 -33.62 -31.29
N THR A 387 -9.73 -32.87 -32.39
CA THR A 387 -10.16 -31.48 -32.43
C THR A 387 -11.53 -31.34 -33.10
N LYS A 388 -12.40 -30.49 -32.56
CA LYS A 388 -13.65 -30.09 -33.22
C LYS A 388 -13.92 -28.60 -33.08
N GLN A 389 -14.70 -28.06 -34.00
CA GLN A 389 -15.26 -26.71 -33.86
C GLN A 389 -16.42 -26.74 -32.87
N VAL A 390 -16.66 -25.60 -32.23
CA VAL A 390 -17.82 -25.36 -31.39
C VAL A 390 -19.09 -25.48 -32.23
N SER A 391 -20.11 -26.17 -31.71
CA SER A 391 -21.35 -26.41 -32.43
C SER A 391 -22.59 -26.18 -31.57
N ASN A 392 -22.72 -26.93 -30.48
CA ASN A 392 -23.83 -26.82 -29.53
C ASN A 392 -23.37 -26.36 -28.14
N GLU A 393 -22.07 -26.18 -27.97
CA GLU A 393 -21.46 -25.68 -26.76
C GLU A 393 -21.54 -24.15 -26.70
N LYS A 394 -21.70 -23.62 -25.49
CA LYS A 394 -21.46 -22.21 -25.17
C LYS A 394 -20.14 -22.10 -24.44
N ILE A 395 -19.31 -21.13 -24.82
CA ILE A 395 -18.05 -20.85 -24.17
C ILE A 395 -18.14 -19.51 -23.49
N TYR A 396 -17.82 -19.50 -22.20
CA TYR A 396 -17.63 -18.28 -21.42
C TYR A 396 -16.12 -18.04 -21.33
N LEU A 397 -15.65 -16.93 -21.89
CA LEU A 397 -14.23 -16.56 -21.95
C LEU A 397 -14.03 -15.22 -21.23
N SER A 398 -13.02 -15.16 -20.38
CA SER A 398 -12.51 -13.95 -19.75
C SER A 398 -11.03 -13.81 -20.11
N ILE A 399 -10.62 -12.60 -20.50
CA ILE A 399 -9.22 -12.23 -20.73
C ILE A 399 -8.95 -10.94 -19.98
N SER A 400 -7.94 -10.95 -19.10
CA SER A 400 -7.51 -9.77 -18.35
C SER A 400 -5.99 -9.60 -18.34
N ASP A 401 -5.50 -8.41 -17.96
CA ASP A 401 -4.09 -8.14 -17.71
C ASP A 401 -3.84 -7.52 -16.33
N ASP A 402 -2.57 -7.34 -15.99
CA ASP A 402 -2.15 -6.76 -14.71
C ASP A 402 -2.35 -5.24 -14.61
N TYR A 403 -2.70 -4.57 -15.71
CA TYR A 403 -2.76 -3.12 -15.86
C TYR A 403 -4.20 -2.59 -15.98
N GLY A 404 -5.19 -3.45 -15.72
CA GLY A 404 -6.59 -3.07 -15.58
C GLY A 404 -7.46 -3.33 -16.81
N TYR A 405 -6.94 -3.96 -17.87
CA TYR A 405 -7.77 -4.42 -18.99
C TYR A 405 -8.47 -5.74 -18.64
N SER A 406 -9.75 -5.82 -18.97
CA SER A 406 -10.59 -7.01 -18.77
C SER A 406 -11.71 -7.06 -19.80
N GLU A 407 -11.86 -8.19 -20.49
CA GLU A 407 -12.92 -8.45 -21.45
C GLU A 407 -13.58 -9.80 -21.15
N ILE A 408 -14.91 -9.82 -21.14
CA ILE A 408 -15.72 -11.02 -20.92
C ILE A 408 -16.64 -11.23 -22.12
N LEU A 409 -16.61 -12.43 -22.69
CA LEU A 409 -17.40 -12.76 -23.86
C LEU A 409 -18.04 -14.15 -23.81
N GLN A 410 -19.16 -14.27 -24.51
CA GLN A 410 -19.90 -15.53 -24.70
C GLN A 410 -19.81 -15.96 -26.17
N TYR A 411 -19.09 -17.03 -26.45
CA TYR A 411 -18.95 -17.56 -27.82
C TYR A 411 -19.94 -18.71 -28.04
N PRO A 412 -20.63 -18.79 -29.21
CA PRO A 412 -20.39 -18.04 -30.45
C PRO A 412 -21.18 -16.72 -30.61
N GLU A 413 -21.94 -16.28 -29.60
CA GLU A 413 -22.76 -15.06 -29.67
C GLU A 413 -21.90 -13.79 -29.87
N GLN A 414 -20.73 -13.77 -29.26
CA GLN A 414 -19.64 -12.82 -29.44
C GLN A 414 -18.43 -13.55 -30.00
N ASN A 415 -18.02 -13.18 -31.20
CA ASN A 415 -16.94 -13.82 -31.96
C ASN A 415 -15.81 -12.86 -32.33
N LYS A 416 -15.73 -11.73 -31.63
CA LYS A 416 -14.70 -10.71 -31.82
C LYS A 416 -14.18 -10.26 -30.46
N ILE A 417 -12.91 -9.91 -30.40
CA ILE A 417 -12.24 -9.41 -29.20
C ILE A 417 -11.32 -8.25 -29.55
N LYS A 418 -11.32 -7.19 -28.74
CA LYS A 418 -10.42 -6.05 -28.89
C LYS A 418 -9.22 -6.25 -27.97
N ILE A 419 -8.04 -6.54 -28.49
CA ILE A 419 -6.86 -6.88 -27.68
C ILE A 419 -5.62 -6.15 -28.22
N ALA A 420 -4.54 -6.05 -27.46
CA ALA A 420 -3.26 -5.48 -27.90
C ALA A 420 -2.09 -6.47 -27.68
N PRO A 421 -0.86 -6.20 -28.15
CA PRO A 421 0.31 -6.95 -27.71
C PRO A 421 0.51 -6.80 -26.19
N GLY A 422 0.73 -7.90 -25.48
CA GLY A 422 0.76 -7.91 -24.02
C GLY A 422 0.74 -9.33 -23.45
N THR A 423 0.82 -9.41 -22.13
CA THR A 423 0.64 -10.67 -21.39
C THR A 423 -0.74 -10.66 -20.76
N TYR A 424 -1.48 -11.74 -20.95
CA TYR A 424 -2.87 -11.85 -20.55
C TYR A 424 -3.13 -13.12 -19.76
N HIS A 425 -4.03 -13.02 -18.80
CA HIS A 425 -4.64 -14.12 -18.08
C HIS A 425 -5.91 -14.55 -18.83
N LEU A 426 -5.91 -15.78 -19.36
CA LEU A 426 -7.06 -16.37 -20.03
C LEU A 426 -7.78 -17.31 -19.09
N GLN A 427 -9.10 -17.17 -19.02
CA GLN A 427 -9.96 -18.16 -18.38
C GLN A 427 -11.15 -18.49 -19.28
N ALA A 428 -11.39 -19.78 -19.51
CA ALA A 428 -12.50 -20.23 -20.33
C ALA A 428 -13.20 -21.46 -19.76
N GLN A 429 -14.52 -21.50 -19.87
CA GLN A 429 -15.36 -22.68 -19.57
C GLN A 429 -16.20 -23.07 -20.78
N VAL A 430 -16.26 -24.36 -21.07
CA VAL A 430 -17.06 -24.93 -22.15
C VAL A 430 -18.26 -25.63 -21.56
N ALA A 431 -19.46 -25.10 -21.84
CA ALA A 431 -20.72 -25.63 -21.35
C ALA A 431 -21.54 -26.26 -22.49
N LEU A 432 -22.09 -27.44 -22.24
CA LEU A 432 -23.05 -28.07 -23.13
C LEU A 432 -24.47 -27.77 -22.64
N ASN A 433 -25.29 -27.17 -23.49
CA ASN A 433 -26.70 -26.91 -23.16
C ASN A 433 -27.57 -28.16 -23.38
N GLY A 434 -28.53 -28.37 -22.49
CA GLY A 434 -29.46 -29.50 -22.56
C GLY A 434 -30.09 -29.82 -21.21
N ASN A 435 -30.96 -30.83 -21.16
CA ASN A 435 -31.55 -31.28 -19.89
C ASN A 435 -30.75 -32.46 -19.36
N PHE A 436 -30.02 -32.25 -18.27
CA PHE A 436 -29.18 -33.26 -17.64
C PHE A 436 -29.71 -33.59 -16.25
N THR A 437 -29.97 -34.87 -16.00
CA THR A 437 -30.41 -35.33 -14.68
C THR A 437 -29.41 -36.36 -14.17
N PHE A 438 -28.77 -36.05 -13.05
CA PHE A 438 -27.95 -37.01 -12.32
C PHE A 438 -28.82 -37.67 -11.27
N LYS A 439 -28.86 -39.00 -11.32
CA LYS A 439 -29.61 -39.81 -10.35
C LYS A 439 -28.91 -39.79 -8.99
N GLU A 440 -29.64 -40.15 -7.96
CA GLU A 440 -29.09 -40.37 -6.61
C GLU A 440 -27.86 -41.28 -6.68
N GLN A 441 -26.81 -40.92 -5.95
CA GLN A 441 -25.59 -41.71 -5.85
C GLN A 441 -25.24 -42.01 -4.40
N LYS A 442 -24.78 -43.22 -4.15
CA LYS A 442 -24.32 -43.66 -2.84
C LYS A 442 -22.81 -43.86 -2.89
N ILE A 443 -22.05 -43.02 -2.19
CA ILE A 443 -20.59 -43.07 -2.15
C ILE A 443 -20.13 -43.56 -0.78
N THR A 444 -19.37 -44.66 -0.74
CA THR A 444 -18.78 -45.17 0.51
C THR A 444 -17.43 -44.49 0.77
N LYS A 445 -17.37 -43.59 1.76
CA LYS A 445 -16.14 -42.90 2.16
C LYS A 445 -15.50 -43.60 3.35
N CYS A 446 -14.29 -44.14 3.14
CA CYS A 446 -13.51 -44.82 4.18
C CYS A 446 -12.42 -43.92 4.76
N THR A 447 -12.44 -43.68 6.07
CA THR A 447 -11.40 -42.93 6.79
C THR A 447 -10.68 -43.84 7.77
N SER A 448 -9.36 -43.63 7.92
CA SER A 448 -8.55 -44.39 8.86
C SER A 448 -8.64 -43.75 10.24
N VAL A 449 -9.36 -44.40 11.16
CA VAL A 449 -9.52 -43.93 12.53
C VAL A 449 -8.59 -44.70 13.47
N PRO A 450 -7.87 -44.02 14.37
CA PRO A 450 -7.08 -44.67 15.40
C PRO A 450 -8.00 -45.31 16.43
N TYR A 451 -7.70 -46.55 16.84
CA TYR A 451 -8.39 -47.22 17.94
C TYR A 451 -7.37 -47.86 18.91
N PRO A 452 -7.65 -47.87 20.22
CA PRO A 452 -6.76 -48.46 21.21
C PRO A 452 -6.82 -50.00 21.12
N SER A 453 -5.65 -50.64 21.05
CA SER A 453 -5.55 -52.09 21.25
C SER A 453 -5.43 -52.43 22.74
N ALA A 454 -5.80 -53.66 23.11
CA ALA A 454 -5.72 -54.17 24.49
C ALA A 454 -4.29 -54.16 25.08
N LEU A 455 -3.26 -53.98 24.25
CA LEU A 455 -1.85 -53.89 24.64
C LEU A 455 -1.33 -52.43 24.73
N GLY A 456 -2.21 -51.42 24.64
CA GLY A 456 -1.83 -50.01 24.71
C GLY A 456 -1.20 -49.43 23.43
N LEU A 457 -1.16 -50.19 22.33
CA LEU A 457 -0.70 -49.72 21.02
C LEU A 457 -1.88 -49.07 20.25
N ILE A 458 -1.64 -47.91 19.63
CA ILE A 458 -2.61 -47.24 18.77
C ILE A 458 -2.57 -47.87 17.37
N LEU A 459 -3.60 -48.66 17.04
CA LEU A 459 -3.77 -49.27 15.72
C LEU A 459 -4.74 -48.43 14.89
N LYS A 460 -4.64 -48.55 13.56
CA LYS A 460 -5.54 -47.86 12.64
C LYS A 460 -6.55 -48.86 12.07
N ARG A 461 -7.85 -48.55 12.12
CA ARG A 461 -8.90 -49.29 11.40
C ARG A 461 -9.53 -48.40 10.33
N LYS A 462 -10.03 -49.01 9.25
CA LYS A 462 -10.82 -48.27 8.25
C LYS A 462 -12.28 -48.28 8.71
N GLU A 463 -12.84 -47.10 8.96
CA GLU A 463 -14.28 -46.92 9.11
C GLU A 463 -14.84 -46.32 7.84
N CYS A 464 -15.86 -46.95 7.27
CA CYS A 464 -16.49 -46.53 6.04
C CYS A 464 -17.91 -46.03 6.34
N THR A 465 -18.25 -44.85 5.83
CA THR A 465 -19.58 -44.27 5.93
C THR A 465 -20.13 -44.04 4.53
N ASP A 466 -21.40 -44.41 4.34
CA ASP A 466 -22.09 -44.18 3.09
C ASP A 466 -22.65 -42.75 3.06
N VAL A 467 -22.24 -41.96 2.08
CA VAL A 467 -22.73 -40.62 1.81
C VAL A 467 -23.72 -40.73 0.64
N ILE A 468 -24.95 -40.28 0.87
CA ILE A 468 -25.99 -40.21 -0.18
C ILE A 468 -25.91 -38.82 -0.81
N ILE A 469 -25.85 -38.78 -2.14
CA ILE A 469 -25.86 -37.57 -2.94
C ILE A 469 -27.21 -37.49 -3.65
N ASP A 470 -27.97 -36.45 -3.35
CA ASP A 470 -29.31 -36.22 -3.88
C ASP A 470 -29.28 -36.01 -5.41
N PRO A 471 -30.36 -36.41 -6.12
CA PRO A 471 -30.49 -36.17 -7.55
C PRO A 471 -30.54 -34.67 -7.87
N ILE A 472 -29.86 -34.26 -8.95
CA ILE A 472 -29.84 -32.88 -9.43
C ILE A 472 -30.19 -32.82 -10.91
N SER A 473 -30.96 -31.81 -11.30
CA SER A 473 -31.27 -31.51 -12.71
C SER A 473 -30.65 -30.18 -13.10
N LEU A 474 -29.94 -30.16 -14.22
CA LEU A 474 -29.20 -29.01 -14.74
C LEU A 474 -29.61 -28.73 -16.20
N SER A 475 -29.68 -27.45 -16.56
CA SER A 475 -29.95 -26.95 -17.92
C SER A 475 -28.69 -26.84 -18.80
N ASN A 476 -27.52 -26.99 -18.17
CA ASN A 476 -26.22 -27.01 -18.80
C ASN A 476 -25.26 -27.84 -17.94
N ILE A 477 -24.22 -28.39 -18.58
CA ILE A 477 -23.12 -29.06 -17.88
C ILE A 477 -21.78 -28.57 -18.42
N ILE A 478 -20.79 -28.48 -17.55
CA ILE A 478 -19.42 -28.12 -17.94
C ILE A 478 -18.73 -29.36 -18.53
N LEU A 479 -18.14 -29.20 -19.72
CA LEU A 479 -17.35 -30.22 -20.40
C LEU A 479 -15.84 -30.01 -20.23
N GLY A 480 -15.42 -28.82 -19.82
CA GLY A 480 -14.01 -28.50 -19.63
C GLY A 480 -13.76 -27.01 -19.81
N GLY A 481 -12.54 -26.66 -20.18
CA GLY A 481 -12.05 -25.29 -20.18
C GLY A 481 -10.56 -25.23 -19.85
N ASN A 482 -9.99 -24.03 -19.94
CA ASN A 482 -8.59 -23.79 -19.61
C ASN A 482 -8.47 -22.53 -18.76
N GLN A 483 -7.43 -22.48 -17.94
CA GLN A 483 -6.96 -21.29 -17.26
C GLN A 483 -5.43 -21.21 -17.36
N PHE A 484 -4.90 -20.16 -17.97
CA PHE A 484 -3.45 -19.98 -18.17
C PHE A 484 -3.09 -18.57 -18.63
N ASP A 485 -1.80 -18.24 -18.53
CA ASP A 485 -1.24 -17.00 -19.01
C ASP A 485 -0.65 -17.18 -20.41
N PHE A 486 -0.83 -16.19 -21.27
CA PHE A 486 -0.22 -16.19 -22.59
C PHE A 486 0.23 -14.80 -23.00
N THR A 487 1.26 -14.74 -23.85
CA THR A 487 1.84 -13.48 -24.33
C THR A 487 1.65 -13.35 -25.82
N ILE A 488 1.16 -12.18 -26.23
CA ILE A 488 1.04 -11.75 -27.61
C ILE A 488 2.17 -10.76 -27.90
N THR A 489 3.14 -11.16 -28.73
CA THR A 489 4.23 -10.28 -29.15
C THR A 489 3.80 -9.41 -30.33
N LYS A 490 4.46 -8.25 -30.53
CA LYS A 490 4.19 -7.36 -31.67
C LYS A 490 4.35 -8.08 -33.03
N GLU A 491 5.32 -8.98 -33.14
CA GLU A 491 5.58 -9.78 -34.36
C GLU A 491 4.43 -10.73 -34.69
N ASN A 492 3.89 -11.41 -33.67
CA ASN A 492 2.79 -12.35 -33.85
C ASN A 492 1.42 -11.66 -33.97
N PHE A 493 1.34 -10.35 -33.72
CA PHE A 493 0.08 -9.61 -33.70
C PHE A 493 -0.49 -9.24 -35.08
N LEU A 494 0.20 -9.60 -36.16
CA LEU A 494 -0.17 -9.23 -37.54
C LEU A 494 -1.40 -9.98 -38.07
N GLY A 495 -1.67 -11.20 -37.60
CA GLY A 495 -2.82 -12.01 -38.07
C GLY A 495 -4.16 -11.41 -37.63
N ARG A 496 -5.25 -11.84 -38.26
CA ARG A 496 -6.59 -11.27 -38.04
C ARG A 496 -7.41 -12.07 -37.03
N THR A 497 -7.10 -13.34 -36.85
CA THR A 497 -7.88 -14.25 -36.01
C THR A 497 -7.08 -14.66 -34.80
N LEU A 498 -7.60 -14.42 -33.60
CA LEU A 498 -7.12 -15.03 -32.37
C LEU A 498 -7.76 -16.41 -32.24
N LYS A 499 -6.94 -17.46 -32.37
CA LYS A 499 -7.37 -18.84 -32.28
C LYS A 499 -7.00 -19.44 -30.93
N ILE A 500 -8.02 -19.82 -30.16
CA ILE A 500 -7.90 -20.35 -28.81
C ILE A 500 -8.26 -21.83 -28.80
N TYR A 501 -7.46 -22.62 -28.11
CA TYR A 501 -7.66 -24.06 -27.94
C TYR A 501 -8.14 -24.36 -26.53
N LEU A 502 -9.31 -24.98 -26.39
CA LEU A 502 -9.87 -25.34 -25.09
C LEU A 502 -9.95 -26.86 -24.95
N ILE A 503 -9.49 -27.36 -23.82
CA ILE A 503 -9.51 -28.78 -23.51
C ILE A 503 -10.87 -29.14 -22.92
N ILE A 504 -11.47 -30.17 -23.49
CA ILE A 504 -12.74 -30.74 -23.04
C ILE A 504 -12.58 -32.21 -22.73
N GLU A 505 -13.41 -32.70 -21.82
CA GLU A 505 -13.56 -34.10 -21.48
C GLU A 505 -14.86 -34.65 -22.06
N GLU A 506 -15.06 -35.96 -21.90
CA GLU A 506 -16.33 -36.58 -22.27
C GLU A 506 -17.44 -36.09 -21.34
N LYS A 507 -18.68 -36.13 -21.84
CA LYS A 507 -19.85 -35.78 -21.03
C LYS A 507 -19.85 -36.58 -19.73
N PRO A 508 -19.88 -35.94 -18.54
CA PRO A 508 -19.89 -36.64 -17.27
C PRO A 508 -21.16 -37.49 -17.12
N GLY A 509 -20.99 -38.72 -16.66
CA GLY A 509 -22.08 -39.63 -16.31
C GLY A 509 -22.63 -39.40 -14.90
N ASN A 510 -21.89 -38.71 -14.03
CA ASN A 510 -22.23 -38.49 -12.63
C ASN A 510 -21.70 -37.17 -12.06
N GLN A 511 -22.10 -36.85 -10.82
CA GLN A 511 -21.73 -35.60 -10.15
C GLN A 511 -20.24 -35.55 -9.79
N GLU A 512 -19.64 -36.69 -9.43
CA GLU A 512 -18.20 -36.77 -9.13
C GLU A 512 -17.35 -36.48 -10.37
N GLU A 513 -17.68 -37.08 -11.51
CA GLU A 513 -17.06 -36.79 -12.81
C GLU A 513 -17.23 -35.32 -13.20
N LEU A 514 -18.41 -34.74 -13.02
CA LEU A 514 -18.63 -33.31 -13.27
C LEU A 514 -17.73 -32.43 -12.37
N SER A 515 -17.62 -32.76 -11.08
CA SER A 515 -16.73 -32.05 -10.15
C SER A 515 -15.26 -32.17 -10.57
N ASN A 516 -14.83 -33.35 -11.01
CA ASN A 516 -13.47 -33.60 -11.48
C ASN A 516 -13.16 -32.79 -12.75
N ILE A 517 -14.12 -32.69 -13.68
CA ILE A 517 -13.98 -31.87 -14.89
C ILE A 517 -13.84 -30.38 -14.52
N ILE A 518 -14.65 -29.87 -13.58
CA ILE A 518 -14.56 -28.48 -13.16
C ILE A 518 -13.19 -28.19 -12.53
N GLN A 519 -12.72 -29.07 -11.63
CA GLN A 519 -11.41 -28.92 -11.01
C GLN A 519 -10.26 -29.04 -12.02
N SER A 520 -10.44 -29.78 -13.11
CA SER A 520 -9.39 -29.96 -14.11
C SER A 520 -9.12 -28.71 -14.96
N ILE A 521 -10.05 -27.75 -15.03
CA ILE A 521 -9.92 -26.50 -15.80
C ILE A 521 -8.64 -25.74 -15.42
N GLU A 522 -8.34 -25.65 -14.12
CA GLU A 522 -7.16 -24.97 -13.58
C GLU A 522 -5.84 -25.64 -13.98
N THR A 523 -5.87 -26.94 -14.30
CA THR A 523 -4.67 -27.74 -14.58
C THR A 523 -4.60 -28.22 -16.03
N ASN A 524 -5.61 -27.95 -16.84
CA ASN A 524 -5.67 -28.40 -18.24
C ASN A 524 -4.52 -27.80 -19.08
N HIS A 525 -3.97 -26.65 -18.69
CA HIS A 525 -2.79 -26.08 -19.35
C HIS A 525 -1.51 -26.93 -19.20
N ILE A 526 -1.49 -27.90 -18.28
CA ILE A 526 -0.40 -28.86 -18.06
C ILE A 526 -0.55 -30.10 -18.97
N SER A 527 -1.70 -30.29 -19.62
CA SER A 527 -1.93 -31.43 -20.51
C SER A 527 -0.94 -31.44 -21.68
N ASP A 528 -0.49 -32.63 -22.08
CA ASP A 528 0.29 -32.85 -23.31
C ASP A 528 -0.48 -32.48 -24.60
N LYS A 529 -1.80 -32.31 -24.50
CA LYS A 529 -2.67 -31.86 -25.60
C LYS A 529 -2.90 -30.35 -25.60
N PHE A 530 -2.41 -29.64 -24.59
CA PHE A 530 -2.54 -28.19 -24.50
C PHE A 530 -1.85 -27.50 -25.67
N LYS A 531 -2.50 -26.44 -26.16
CA LYS A 531 -1.95 -25.59 -27.21
C LYS A 531 -2.15 -24.14 -26.79
N ILE A 532 -1.09 -23.35 -26.93
CA ILE A 532 -1.11 -21.91 -26.68
C ILE A 532 -1.96 -21.24 -27.78
N PRO A 533 -2.68 -20.16 -27.46
CA PRO A 533 -3.35 -19.35 -28.47
C PRO A 533 -2.39 -18.89 -29.57
N GLU A 534 -2.89 -18.87 -30.80
CA GLU A 534 -2.13 -18.41 -31.96
C GLU A 534 -2.92 -17.32 -32.67
N ILE A 535 -2.21 -16.35 -33.25
CA ILE A 535 -2.79 -15.32 -34.10
C ILE A 535 -2.44 -15.70 -35.54
N ILE A 536 -3.47 -15.92 -36.37
CA ILE A 536 -3.35 -16.37 -37.76
C ILE A 536 -3.92 -15.37 -38.76
#